data_AF-A0A534Q0U4-F1
#
_entry.id   AF-A0A534Q0U4-F1
#
_cell.length_a   1.000
_cell.length_b   1.000
_cell.length_c   1.000
_cell.angle_alpha   90.00
_cell.angle_beta   90.00
_cell.angle_gamma   90.00
#
_symmetry.space_group_name_H-M   'P 1'
#
loop_
_entity.id
_entity.type
_entity.pdbx_description
1 polymer ?
#
loop_
_entity_poly.entity_id
_entity_poly.type
_entity_poly.pdbx_seq_one_letter_code
_entity_poly.pdbx_strand_id
1 'polypeptide(L)'
;MFLAAGTYTVTPIGTGGGGLYDAWNPWGLTTCIDSNGCPQTMPTTVLGWKNSYDVLSDDITAVSVSGTPLSPIAADPTDITVLEDYWLSNGTETDRYHVDDATVYASPGDAFAHAENSVFTLSTSGFVGFSIRDNGLNDNLGGMSLSVVHAPEPSTAALLTFGLAGFGIRRRARR
;
A
#
# COMPACT_ATOMS: atom_id res chain seq x y z
N MET A 1 7.59 -11.02 8.91
CA MET A 1 7.62 -12.15 7.95
C MET A 1 8.99 -12.17 7.28
N PHE A 2 9.67 -13.31 7.13
CA PHE A 2 10.92 -13.35 6.35
C PHE A 2 10.58 -13.58 4.87
N LEU A 3 11.11 -12.72 3.99
CA LEU A 3 10.87 -12.75 2.55
C LEU A 3 12.21 -12.80 1.80
N ALA A 4 12.23 -13.50 0.66
CA ALA A 4 13.38 -13.44 -0.24
C ALA A 4 13.44 -12.08 -0.95
N ALA A 5 14.62 -11.68 -1.45
CA ALA A 5 14.71 -10.56 -2.39
C ALA A 5 13.77 -10.77 -3.58
N GLY A 6 13.14 -9.70 -4.05
CA GLY A 6 12.14 -9.78 -5.12
C GLY A 6 11.01 -8.77 -4.96
N THR A 7 10.03 -8.84 -5.85
CA THR A 7 8.85 -7.97 -5.84
C THR A 7 7.66 -8.72 -5.27
N TYR A 8 6.86 -8.06 -4.44
CA TYR A 8 5.70 -8.65 -3.77
C TYR A 8 4.47 -7.77 -3.97
N THR A 9 3.33 -8.42 -4.20
CA THR A 9 2.02 -7.78 -4.15
C THR A 9 1.40 -8.03 -2.78
N VAL A 10 0.94 -6.96 -2.13
CA VAL A 10 0.12 -7.00 -0.92
C VAL A 10 -1.31 -6.68 -1.31
N THR A 11 -2.20 -7.60 -0.99
CA THR A 11 -3.63 -7.49 -1.28
C THR A 11 -4.41 -7.62 0.02
N PRO A 12 -5.16 -6.59 0.44
CA PRO A 12 -6.14 -6.75 1.50
C PRO A 12 -7.12 -7.88 1.16
N ILE A 13 -7.30 -8.81 2.09
CA ILE A 13 -8.23 -9.93 1.97
C ILE A 13 -9.23 -9.89 3.12
N GLY A 14 -10.49 -9.60 2.81
CA GLY A 14 -11.55 -9.62 3.81
C GLY A 14 -11.90 -11.03 4.29
N THR A 15 -12.86 -11.11 5.18
CA THR A 15 -13.46 -12.35 5.72
C THR A 15 -13.98 -13.27 4.62
N GLY A 16 -14.58 -12.70 3.56
CA GLY A 16 -15.01 -13.45 2.38
C GLY A 16 -13.86 -14.07 1.58
N GLY A 17 -12.64 -13.56 1.72
CA GLY A 17 -11.41 -14.07 1.11
C GLY A 17 -10.60 -15.00 2.01
N GLY A 18 -11.14 -15.40 3.16
CA GLY A 18 -10.45 -16.23 4.17
C GLY A 18 -9.61 -15.44 5.18
N GLY A 19 -9.68 -14.10 5.15
CA GLY A 19 -9.14 -13.24 6.20
C GLY A 19 -9.93 -13.34 7.50
N LEU A 20 -9.38 -12.78 8.59
CA LEU A 20 -10.08 -12.69 9.87
C LEU A 20 -10.87 -11.38 10.02
N TYR A 21 -10.48 -10.35 9.29
CA TYR A 21 -11.02 -9.00 9.41
C TYR A 21 -11.11 -8.33 8.04
N ASP A 22 -12.16 -7.54 7.85
CA ASP A 22 -12.35 -6.72 6.64
C ASP A 22 -11.61 -5.38 6.77
N ALA A 23 -11.57 -4.80 7.96
CA ALA A 23 -11.01 -3.49 8.25
C ALA A 23 -10.82 -3.30 9.77
N TRP A 24 -10.23 -2.17 10.15
CA TRP A 24 -10.03 -1.78 11.54
C TRP A 24 -10.58 -0.39 11.83
N ASN A 25 -10.84 -0.08 13.09
CA ASN A 25 -11.29 1.23 13.54
C ASN A 25 -10.36 1.74 14.67
N PRO A 26 -9.61 2.84 14.46
CA PRO A 26 -8.68 3.41 15.45
C PRO A 26 -9.33 4.06 16.67
N TRP A 27 -10.65 4.26 16.66
CA TRP A 27 -11.35 5.05 17.68
C TRP A 27 -12.39 4.25 18.46
N GLY A 28 -12.57 2.97 18.10
CA GLY A 28 -13.58 2.08 18.68
C GLY A 28 -15.04 2.48 18.45
N LEU A 29 -15.27 3.57 17.71
CA LEU A 29 -16.58 4.11 17.42
C LEU A 29 -16.60 4.82 16.06
N THR A 30 -17.81 5.03 15.53
CA THR A 30 -17.99 5.55 14.18
C THR A 30 -18.98 6.71 14.21
N THR A 31 -18.60 7.84 13.63
CA THR A 31 -19.48 9.00 13.37
C THR A 31 -19.74 9.22 11.88
N CYS A 32 -18.98 8.57 11.00
CA CYS A 32 -19.30 8.51 9.58
C CYS A 32 -20.59 7.72 9.34
N ILE A 33 -21.51 8.30 8.57
CA ILE A 33 -22.81 7.69 8.23
C ILE A 33 -22.97 7.41 6.74
N ASP A 34 -22.00 7.83 5.91
CA ASP A 34 -22.01 7.59 4.48
C ASP A 34 -21.29 6.27 4.17
N SER A 35 -21.97 5.39 3.43
CA SER A 35 -21.39 4.12 2.98
C SER A 35 -20.32 4.31 1.90
N ASN A 36 -20.33 5.45 1.19
CA ASN A 36 -19.27 5.81 0.25
C ASN A 36 -18.06 6.46 0.95
N GLY A 37 -18.12 6.56 2.28
CA GLY A 37 -17.06 7.13 3.09
C GLY A 37 -17.23 8.61 3.37
N CYS A 38 -16.58 9.04 4.43
CA CYS A 38 -16.46 10.41 4.87
C CYS A 38 -14.99 10.81 4.78
N PRO A 39 -14.67 12.04 4.36
CA PRO A 39 -13.29 12.50 4.36
C PRO A 39 -12.69 12.34 5.76
N GLN A 40 -11.52 11.71 5.82
CA GLN A 40 -10.72 11.77 7.04
C GLN A 40 -10.40 13.25 7.31
N THR A 41 -10.35 13.64 8.57
CA THR A 41 -10.12 15.04 8.96
C THR A 41 -9.03 15.13 10.00
N MET A 42 -8.38 16.29 10.01
CA MET A 42 -7.28 16.60 10.91
C MET A 42 -7.38 18.06 11.37
N PRO A 43 -7.63 18.33 12.67
CA PRO A 43 -7.88 17.34 13.73
C PRO A 43 -9.10 16.46 13.43
N THR A 44 -9.11 15.25 13.97
CA THR A 44 -10.16 14.26 13.69
C THR A 44 -11.52 14.74 14.21
N THR A 45 -12.43 14.99 13.28
CA THR A 45 -13.84 15.36 13.55
C THR A 45 -14.83 14.30 13.07
N VAL A 46 -14.38 13.39 12.20
CA VAL A 46 -15.14 12.25 11.70
C VAL A 46 -14.36 10.97 12.00
N LEU A 47 -15.05 9.99 12.57
CA LEU A 47 -14.51 8.71 13.03
C LEU A 47 -15.15 7.59 12.23
N GLY A 48 -14.40 6.52 11.96
CA GLY A 48 -14.93 5.38 11.24
C GLY A 48 -13.93 4.27 11.02
N TRP A 49 -14.34 3.32 10.17
CA TRP A 49 -13.53 2.18 9.77
C TRP A 49 -12.55 2.58 8.67
N LYS A 50 -11.40 1.91 8.64
CA LYS A 50 -10.32 2.14 7.68
C LYS A 50 -9.77 0.80 7.18
N ASN A 51 -9.39 0.75 5.91
CA ASN A 51 -8.55 -0.32 5.37
C ASN A 51 -7.16 0.25 5.07
N SER A 52 -6.40 0.53 6.13
CA SER A 52 -5.05 1.06 6.01
C SER A 52 -4.03 0.26 6.79
N TYR A 53 -2.80 0.24 6.27
CA TYR A 53 -1.70 -0.55 6.83
C TYR A 53 -0.36 0.04 6.45
N ASP A 54 0.65 -0.30 7.26
CA ASP A 54 2.04 -0.02 7.01
C ASP A 54 2.79 -1.32 6.65
N VAL A 55 3.77 -1.20 5.77
CA VAL A 55 4.76 -2.24 5.48
C VAL A 55 6.14 -1.68 5.77
N LEU A 56 6.99 -2.44 6.46
CA LEU A 56 8.27 -1.96 6.98
C LEU A 56 9.41 -2.90 6.62
N SER A 57 10.51 -2.38 6.08
CA SER A 57 11.79 -3.06 5.88
C SER A 57 12.84 -2.09 5.34
N ASP A 58 14.06 -2.15 5.88
CA ASP A 58 15.23 -1.37 5.42
C ASP A 58 15.69 -1.71 3.99
N ASP A 59 15.16 -2.79 3.41
CA ASP A 59 15.54 -3.29 2.09
C ASP A 59 14.55 -2.86 0.98
N ILE A 60 13.50 -2.10 1.32
CA ILE A 60 12.51 -1.60 0.36
C ILE A 60 13.17 -0.58 -0.59
N THR A 61 13.07 -0.82 -1.89
CA THR A 61 13.69 0.03 -2.92
C THR A 61 12.72 0.63 -3.93
N ALA A 62 11.51 0.07 -4.04
CA ALA A 62 10.46 0.60 -4.90
C ALA A 62 9.10 0.20 -4.33
N VAL A 63 8.11 1.08 -4.47
CA VAL A 63 6.72 0.80 -4.08
C VAL A 63 5.74 1.46 -5.05
N SER A 64 4.59 0.85 -5.21
CA SER A 64 3.38 1.48 -5.76
C SER A 64 2.14 1.12 -4.94
N VAL A 65 1.17 2.03 -4.94
CA VAL A 65 -0.18 1.82 -4.37
C VAL A 65 -1.20 2.07 -5.48
N SER A 66 -2.15 1.15 -5.64
CA SER A 66 -3.16 1.20 -6.72
C SER A 66 -2.55 1.40 -8.12
N GLY A 67 -1.33 0.89 -8.32
CA GLY A 67 -0.57 1.01 -9.58
C GLY A 67 0.21 2.33 -9.75
N THR A 68 0.08 3.28 -8.84
CA THR A 68 0.82 4.55 -8.83
C THR A 68 2.14 4.39 -8.11
N PRO A 69 3.30 4.54 -8.79
CA PRO A 69 4.60 4.52 -8.12
C PRO A 69 4.74 5.67 -7.15
N LEU A 70 5.34 5.38 -6.00
CA LEU A 70 5.50 6.36 -4.94
C LEU A 70 6.97 6.73 -4.80
N SER A 71 7.23 8.02 -4.62
CA SER A 71 8.59 8.54 -4.47
C SER A 71 8.93 8.68 -2.99
N PRO A 72 10.12 8.23 -2.55
CA PRO A 72 10.60 8.47 -1.19
C PRO A 72 10.48 9.94 -0.80
N ILE A 73 9.85 10.22 0.34
CA ILE A 73 9.96 11.52 1.02
C ILE A 73 10.92 11.41 2.20
N ALA A 74 11.48 12.54 2.61
CA ALA A 74 12.59 12.60 3.56
C ALA A 74 12.18 12.57 5.04
N ALA A 75 10.91 12.40 5.39
CA ALA A 75 10.49 12.18 6.77
C ALA A 75 9.02 11.74 6.80
N ASP A 76 8.63 11.17 7.94
CA ASP A 76 7.21 11.10 8.33
C ASP A 76 6.60 12.52 8.23
N PRO A 77 5.54 12.73 7.45
CA PRO A 77 4.81 13.98 7.33
C PRO A 77 4.38 14.49 8.69
N THR A 78 5.05 15.55 9.13
CA THR A 78 4.65 16.28 10.34
C THR A 78 3.45 17.20 10.08
N ASP A 79 3.06 17.36 8.82
CA ASP A 79 1.88 18.09 8.43
C ASP A 79 0.64 17.21 8.58
N ILE A 80 -0.05 17.45 9.68
CA ILE A 80 -1.30 16.79 10.05
C ILE A 80 -2.40 16.95 8.98
N THR A 81 -2.24 17.81 7.96
CA THR A 81 -3.24 17.98 6.88
C THR A 81 -3.06 17.02 5.70
N VAL A 82 -2.00 16.21 5.69
CA VAL A 82 -1.80 15.18 4.65
C VAL A 82 -2.41 13.87 5.15
N LEU A 83 -3.35 13.33 4.37
CA LEU A 83 -4.18 12.17 4.73
C LEU A 83 -3.90 10.94 3.85
N GLU A 84 -3.11 11.11 2.79
CA GLU A 84 -2.59 10.05 1.93
C GLU A 84 -1.07 10.19 1.96
N ASP A 85 -0.36 9.22 2.51
CA ASP A 85 1.09 9.34 2.56
C ASP A 85 1.83 8.09 2.14
N TYR A 86 2.92 8.29 1.41
CA TYR A 86 3.97 7.31 1.20
C TYR A 86 5.27 7.88 1.74
N TRP A 87 5.73 7.39 2.88
CA TRP A 87 6.98 7.87 3.47
C TRP A 87 7.99 6.77 3.66
N LEU A 88 9.17 6.96 3.11
CA LEU A 88 10.36 6.19 3.46
C LEU A 88 11.03 6.92 4.63
N SER A 89 11.47 6.21 5.66
CA SER A 89 11.80 6.78 6.98
C SER A 89 13.19 7.41 7.08
N ASN A 90 13.68 7.98 5.97
CA ASN A 90 14.88 8.81 5.86
C ASN A 90 16.11 8.30 6.65
N GLY A 91 16.27 6.99 6.74
CA GLY A 91 17.46 6.35 7.32
C GLY A 91 17.69 6.52 8.82
N THR A 92 16.72 7.02 9.60
CA THR A 92 16.81 7.05 11.08
C THR A 92 15.92 6.01 11.76
N GLU A 93 14.89 5.54 11.07
CA GLU A 93 14.02 4.45 11.47
C GLU A 93 13.94 3.42 10.34
N THR A 94 13.26 2.29 10.57
CA THR A 94 13.05 1.30 9.52
C THR A 94 12.17 1.83 8.42
N ASP A 95 12.64 1.71 7.17
CA ASP A 95 11.92 2.17 5.98
C ASP A 95 10.52 1.59 5.95
N ARG A 96 9.55 2.43 5.61
CA ARG A 96 8.13 2.16 5.72
C ARG A 96 7.44 2.61 4.45
N TYR A 97 6.22 2.15 4.25
CA TYR A 97 5.23 2.89 3.49
C TYR A 97 3.85 2.66 4.05
N HIS A 98 2.94 3.59 3.77
CA HIS A 98 1.56 3.51 4.20
C HIS A 98 0.65 3.35 2.99
N VAL A 99 -0.46 2.66 3.22
CA VAL A 99 -1.53 2.47 2.25
C VAL A 99 -2.80 2.95 2.93
N ASP A 100 -3.42 3.99 2.41
CA ASP A 100 -4.60 4.66 2.96
C ASP A 100 -5.25 5.51 1.86
N ASP A 101 -6.58 5.55 1.84
CA ASP A 101 -7.40 6.26 0.84
C ASP A 101 -7.93 7.61 1.37
N ALA A 102 -7.37 8.09 2.49
CA ALA A 102 -7.78 9.30 3.19
C ALA A 102 -9.26 9.35 3.59
N THR A 103 -9.92 8.19 3.69
CA THR A 103 -11.35 8.08 3.91
C THR A 103 -11.65 7.20 5.13
N VAL A 104 -12.69 7.56 5.87
CA VAL A 104 -13.24 6.73 6.95
C VAL A 104 -14.64 6.29 6.60
N TYR A 105 -15.01 5.07 6.98
CA TYR A 105 -16.25 4.45 6.52
C TYR A 105 -17.20 4.12 7.67
N ALA A 106 -18.49 4.03 7.33
CA ALA A 106 -19.56 3.70 8.27
C ALA A 106 -19.44 2.26 8.82
N SER A 107 -18.87 1.33 8.04
CA SER A 107 -18.74 -0.08 8.41
C SER A 107 -17.41 -0.70 7.94
N PRO A 108 -16.99 -1.84 8.50
CA PRO A 108 -15.76 -2.51 8.06
C PRO A 108 -15.87 -3.02 6.62
N GLY A 109 -17.06 -3.44 6.19
CA GLY A 109 -17.29 -3.90 4.82
C GLY A 109 -17.17 -2.78 3.79
N ASP A 110 -17.65 -1.58 4.13
CA ASP A 110 -17.51 -0.39 3.28
C ASP A 110 -16.04 0.01 3.13
N ALA A 111 -15.27 -0.01 4.24
CA ALA A 111 -13.83 0.23 4.19
C ALA A 111 -13.08 -0.80 3.34
N PHE A 112 -13.43 -2.10 3.48
CA PHE A 112 -12.82 -3.15 2.67
C PHE A 112 -13.14 -3.01 1.18
N ALA A 113 -14.33 -2.53 0.83
CA ALA A 113 -14.73 -2.32 -0.57
C ALA A 113 -13.87 -1.25 -1.28
N HIS A 114 -13.17 -0.40 -0.52
CA HIS A 114 -12.28 0.65 -1.03
C HIS A 114 -10.79 0.34 -0.74
N ALA A 115 -10.49 -0.86 -0.26
CA ALA A 115 -9.13 -1.27 0.08
C ALA A 115 -8.17 -1.18 -1.12
N GLU A 116 -6.98 -0.63 -0.87
CA GLU A 116 -5.96 -0.47 -1.89
C GLU A 116 -4.88 -1.56 -1.83
N ASN A 117 -4.52 -2.04 -3.02
CA ASN A 117 -3.38 -2.94 -3.18
C ASN A 117 -2.08 -2.16 -3.22
N SER A 118 -1.01 -2.77 -2.73
CA SER A 118 0.34 -2.24 -2.89
C SER A 118 1.29 -3.27 -3.49
N VAL A 119 2.36 -2.78 -4.09
CA VAL A 119 3.47 -3.59 -4.59
C VAL A 119 4.75 -3.00 -4.04
N PHE A 120 5.65 -3.84 -3.52
CA PHE A 120 6.96 -3.40 -3.06
C PHE A 120 8.08 -4.32 -3.54
N THR A 121 9.29 -3.78 -3.68
CA THR A 121 10.49 -4.53 -4.06
C THR A 121 11.52 -4.51 -2.93
N LEU A 122 11.97 -5.70 -2.54
CA LEU A 122 13.10 -5.90 -1.63
C LEU A 122 14.40 -6.11 -2.41
N SER A 123 15.42 -5.33 -2.07
CA SER A 123 16.76 -5.48 -2.66
C SER A 123 17.52 -6.68 -2.10
N THR A 124 17.25 -7.06 -0.85
CA THR A 124 17.85 -8.24 -0.21
C THR A 124 16.79 -9.08 0.52
N SER A 125 17.11 -10.34 0.83
CA SER A 125 16.23 -11.18 1.62
C SER A 125 16.25 -10.74 3.08
N GLY A 126 15.08 -10.48 3.67
CA GLY A 126 15.01 -9.85 4.98
C GLY A 126 13.66 -10.00 5.67
N PHE A 127 13.57 -9.41 6.86
CA PHE A 127 12.31 -9.33 7.59
C PHE A 127 11.49 -8.14 7.09
N VAL A 128 10.22 -8.41 6.79
CA VAL A 128 9.19 -7.41 6.52
C VAL A 128 8.20 -7.37 7.67
N GLY A 129 8.00 -6.18 8.21
CA GLY A 129 7.00 -5.86 9.22
C GLY A 129 5.70 -5.37 8.59
N PHE A 130 4.60 -5.54 9.34
CA PHE A 130 3.30 -5.00 9.01
C PHE A 130 2.70 -4.40 10.28
N SER A 131 2.07 -3.23 10.17
CA SER A 131 1.41 -2.60 11.31
C SER A 131 0.19 -1.79 10.89
N ILE A 132 -0.68 -1.50 11.86
CA ILE A 132 -1.65 -0.41 11.77
C ILE A 132 -1.03 0.82 12.44
N ARG A 133 -1.39 2.01 11.98
CA ARG A 133 -0.81 3.27 12.46
C ARG A 133 -1.77 3.98 13.38
N ASP A 134 -1.46 3.95 14.67
CA ASP A 134 -2.28 4.60 15.68
C ASP A 134 -1.49 4.89 16.96
N ASN A 135 -1.85 5.97 17.63
CA ASN A 135 -1.27 6.40 18.90
C ASN A 135 -2.11 5.93 20.10
N GLY A 136 -3.40 5.59 19.90
CA GLY A 136 -4.32 5.10 20.92
C GLY A 136 -4.70 3.64 20.69
N LEU A 137 -3.89 2.68 21.14
CA LEU A 137 -4.12 1.27 20.79
C LEU A 137 -5.22 0.59 21.63
N ASN A 138 -5.72 1.24 22.67
CA ASN A 138 -6.60 0.60 23.67
C ASN A 138 -8.08 0.59 23.29
N ASP A 139 -8.48 1.37 22.28
CA ASP A 139 -9.84 1.48 21.76
C ASP A 139 -10.00 0.88 20.36
N ASN A 140 -8.96 0.25 19.82
CA ASN A 140 -9.01 -0.31 18.46
C ASN A 140 -9.95 -1.50 18.35
N LEU A 141 -10.71 -1.52 17.26
CA LEU A 141 -11.59 -2.63 16.90
C LEU A 141 -11.21 -3.22 15.54
N GLY A 142 -11.48 -4.51 15.35
CA GLY A 142 -11.22 -5.21 14.09
C GLY A 142 -9.73 -5.49 13.85
N GLY A 143 -9.31 -5.41 12.58
CA GLY A 143 -7.94 -5.67 12.18
C GLY A 143 -7.75 -5.67 10.68
N MET A 144 -6.51 -5.94 10.25
CA MET A 144 -6.17 -6.09 8.83
C MET A 144 -5.90 -7.55 8.51
N SER A 145 -6.35 -7.99 7.35
CA SER A 145 -6.02 -9.29 6.78
C SER A 145 -5.37 -9.06 5.41
N LEU A 146 -4.14 -9.52 5.25
CA LEU A 146 -3.30 -9.21 4.08
C LEU A 146 -2.79 -10.51 3.46
N SER A 147 -2.93 -10.63 2.15
CA SER A 147 -2.27 -11.64 1.33
C SER A 147 -0.99 -11.04 0.76
N VAL A 148 0.14 -11.71 0.96
CA VAL A 148 1.45 -11.27 0.49
C VAL A 148 2.00 -12.33 -0.45
N VAL A 149 2.11 -11.99 -1.74
CA VAL A 149 2.48 -12.94 -2.79
C VAL A 149 3.65 -12.40 -3.58
N HIS A 150 4.65 -13.25 -3.82
CA HIS A 150 5.77 -12.90 -4.70
C HIS A 150 5.25 -12.68 -6.13
N ALA A 151 5.47 -11.48 -6.66
CA ALA A 151 5.10 -11.13 -8.01
C ALA A 151 6.00 -11.89 -9.01
N PRO A 152 5.47 -12.34 -10.15
CA PRO A 152 6.31 -12.89 -11.20
C PRO A 152 7.30 -11.83 -11.68
N GLU A 153 8.57 -12.20 -11.85
CA GLU A 153 9.53 -11.36 -12.55
C GLU A 153 8.93 -10.96 -13.91
N PRO A 154 8.95 -9.67 -14.31
CA PRO A 154 8.51 -9.29 -15.64
C PRO A 154 9.37 -10.06 -16.64
N SER A 155 8.74 -11.01 -17.34
CA SER A 155 9.49 -11.96 -18.17
C SER A 155 10.37 -11.18 -19.16
N THR A 156 11.65 -11.53 -19.19
CA THR A 156 12.67 -10.91 -20.07
C THR A 156 12.26 -10.95 -21.55
N ALA A 157 11.31 -11.82 -21.92
CA ALA A 157 10.68 -11.89 -23.23
C ALA A 157 10.01 -10.58 -23.67
N ALA A 158 9.37 -9.84 -22.75
CA ALA A 158 8.73 -8.57 -23.06
C ALA A 158 9.75 -7.46 -23.41
N LEU A 159 10.92 -7.47 -22.77
CA LEU A 159 12.02 -6.53 -23.06
C LEU A 159 12.73 -6.85 -24.38
N LEU A 160 12.86 -8.12 -24.77
CA LEU A 160 13.46 -8.50 -26.05
C LEU A 160 12.58 -8.18 -27.27
N THR A 161 11.25 -8.23 -27.14
CA THR A 161 10.33 -7.96 -28.27
C THR A 161 10.36 -6.51 -28.75
N PHE A 162 10.58 -5.54 -27.85
CA PHE A 162 10.73 -4.14 -28.26
C PHE A 162 12.12 -3.84 -28.87
N GLY A 163 13.16 -4.57 -28.46
CA GLY A 163 14.52 -4.38 -28.98
C GLY A 163 14.72 -4.86 -30.43
N LEU A 164 13.97 -5.87 -30.88
CA LEU A 164 14.13 -6.44 -32.23
C LEU A 164 13.32 -5.71 -33.32
N ALA A 165 12.27 -4.98 -32.95
CA ALA A 165 11.48 -4.20 -33.92
C ALA A 165 12.25 -2.96 -34.45
N GLY A 166 13.27 -2.48 -33.73
CA GLY A 166 14.04 -1.27 -34.08
C GLY A 166 15.10 -1.44 -35.18
N PHE A 167 15.49 -2.68 -35.52
CA PHE A 167 16.58 -2.93 -36.49
C PHE A 167 16.11 -3.35 -37.90
N GLY A 168 14.80 -3.46 -38.13
CA GLY A 168 14.24 -4.01 -39.37
C GLY A 168 14.07 -3.04 -40.56
N ILE A 169 14.10 -1.72 -40.37
CA ILE A 169 13.75 -0.76 -41.44
C ILE A 169 14.96 0.10 -41.86
N ARG A 170 15.93 -0.52 -42.53
CA ARG A 170 16.81 0.19 -43.48
C ARG A 170 17.18 -0.70 -44.65
N ARG A 171 16.35 -0.72 -45.70
CA ARG A 171 16.85 -0.97 -47.06
C ARG A 171 15.94 -0.39 -48.16
N ARG A 172 16.53 0.58 -48.85
CA ARG A 172 16.33 0.99 -50.26
C ARG A 172 15.02 1.65 -50.67
N ALA A 173 15.07 2.97 -50.79
CA ALA A 173 14.51 3.69 -51.94
C ALA A 173 15.62 4.55 -52.57
N ARG A 174 16.25 4.03 -53.63
CA ARG A 174 16.99 4.80 -54.63
C ARG A 174 16.56 4.28 -55.98
N ARG A 175 15.70 5.02 -56.67
CA ARG A 175 15.67 5.27 -58.11
C ARG A 175 14.56 6.27 -58.40
#